data_AF-A0A953VU06-F1
#
_entry.id   AF-A0A953VU06-F1
#
_cell.length_a   1.000
_cell.length_b   1.000
_cell.length_c   1.000
_cell.angle_alpha   90.00
_cell.angle_beta   90.00
_cell.angle_gamma   90.00
#
_symmetry.space_group_name_H-M   'P 1'
#
loop_
_entity.id
_entity.type
_entity.pdbx_description
1 polymer ?
#
loop_
_entity_poly.entity_id
_entity_poly.type
_entity_poly.pdbx_seq_one_letter_code
_entity_poly.pdbx_strand_id
1 'polypeptide(L)'
;MTDDQRTFLLHEYDRLVGDLMKYYESITATEKLALVGAAAIVAFLYTDLPSFAAGQARILAALPAAIIALGGLRCLSIYLVMVKVSAYLRRIEAQLAPGGLGFQREFHGTAHSRVRLIEATTFLFWLLALGAAVAFWWLYRPGMAGA
;
A
#
# COMPACT_ATOMS: atom_id res chain seq x y z
N MET A 1 -9.94 -26.24 -27.03
CA MET A 1 -8.66 -25.93 -26.35
C MET A 1 -7.83 -27.20 -26.40
N THR A 2 -6.58 -27.13 -26.84
CA THR A 2 -5.68 -28.30 -26.82
C THR A 2 -5.19 -28.57 -25.41
N ASP A 3 -4.73 -29.79 -25.11
CA ASP A 3 -4.20 -30.14 -23.79
C ASP A 3 -2.95 -29.31 -23.41
N ASP A 4 -2.12 -28.96 -24.40
CA ASP A 4 -0.97 -28.08 -24.21
C ASP A 4 -1.41 -26.65 -23.82
N GLN A 5 -2.44 -26.11 -24.49
CA GLN A 5 -3.00 -24.80 -24.16
C GLN A 5 -3.60 -24.79 -22.76
N ARG A 6 -4.28 -25.87 -22.37
CA ARG A 6 -4.86 -26.02 -21.04
C ARG A 6 -3.79 -26.03 -19.97
N THR A 7 -2.72 -26.79 -20.18
CA THR A 7 -1.60 -26.93 -19.23
C THR A 7 -0.84 -25.60 -19.09
N PHE A 8 -0.61 -24.91 -20.19
CA PHE A 8 -0.01 -23.57 -20.18
C PHE A 8 -0.85 -22.57 -19.36
N LEU A 9 -2.17 -22.52 -19.59
CA LEU A 9 -3.05 -21.59 -18.89
C LEU A 9 -3.16 -21.88 -17.39
N LEU A 10 -3.13 -23.16 -16.98
CA LEU A 10 -3.11 -23.53 -15.56
C LEU A 10 -1.81 -23.08 -14.87
N HIS A 11 -0.67 -23.33 -15.52
CA HIS A 11 0.62 -22.90 -14.99
C HIS A 11 0.74 -21.37 -14.90
N GLU A 12 0.27 -20.66 -15.93
CA GLU A 12 0.22 -19.19 -15.93
C GLU A 12 -0.71 -18.65 -14.83
N TYR A 13 -1.86 -19.30 -14.62
CA TYR A 13 -2.79 -18.97 -13.54
C TYR A 13 -2.11 -19.08 -12.16
N ASP A 14 -1.48 -20.21 -11.84
CA ASP A 14 -0.82 -20.43 -10.54
C ASP A 14 0.31 -19.42 -10.30
N ARG A 15 1.09 -19.12 -11.34
CA ARG A 15 2.14 -18.10 -11.30
C ARG A 15 1.58 -16.72 -10.95
N LEU A 16 0.52 -16.29 -11.63
CA LEU A 16 -0.08 -14.97 -11.43
C LEU A 16 -0.74 -14.82 -10.05
N VAL A 17 -1.33 -15.89 -9.51
CA VAL A 17 -1.83 -15.93 -8.13
C VAL A 17 -0.67 -15.77 -7.14
N GLY A 18 0.44 -16.48 -7.36
CA GLY A 18 1.65 -16.33 -6.53
C GLY A 18 2.21 -14.90 -6.56
N ASP A 19 2.21 -14.26 -7.72
CA ASP A 19 2.69 -12.88 -7.86
C ASP A 19 1.75 -11.87 -7.20
N LEU A 20 0.43 -12.09 -7.23
CA LEU A 20 -0.53 -11.27 -6.45
C LEU A 20 -0.25 -11.31 -4.95
N MET A 21 0.04 -12.49 -4.39
CA MET A 21 0.35 -12.63 -2.96
C MET A 21 1.62 -11.85 -2.58
N LYS A 22 2.67 -11.92 -3.41
CA LYS A 22 3.90 -11.12 -3.23
C LYS A 22 3.61 -9.62 -3.27
N TYR A 23 2.70 -9.17 -4.14
CA TYR A 23 2.30 -7.77 -4.19
C TYR A 23 1.57 -7.33 -2.92
N TYR A 24 0.67 -8.15 -2.37
CA TYR A 24 0.02 -7.88 -1.08
C TYR A 24 1.03 -7.77 0.07
N GLU A 25 2.00 -8.67 0.14
CA GLU A 25 3.07 -8.62 1.15
C GLU A 25 3.92 -7.35 1.00
N SER A 26 4.26 -6.97 -0.23
CA SER A 26 5.03 -5.76 -0.54
C SER A 26 4.29 -4.47 -0.15
N ILE A 27 2.98 -4.39 -0.39
CA ILE A 27 2.13 -3.27 0.06
C ILE A 27 2.16 -3.19 1.58
N THR A 28 1.87 -4.30 2.27
CA THR A 28 1.81 -4.35 3.74
C THR A 28 3.15 -3.97 4.37
N ALA A 29 4.26 -4.44 3.80
CA ALA A 29 5.61 -4.08 4.27
C ALA A 29 5.89 -2.58 4.06
N THR A 30 5.49 -2.03 2.91
CA THR A 30 5.66 -0.60 2.59
C THR A 30 4.85 0.28 3.54
N GLU A 31 3.60 -0.09 3.84
CA GLU A 31 2.76 0.61 4.82
C GLU A 31 3.40 0.66 6.21
N LYS A 32 3.88 -0.49 6.71
CA LYS A 32 4.56 -0.58 8.01
C LYS A 32 5.82 0.28 8.04
N LEU A 33 6.66 0.18 7.01
CA LEU A 33 7.92 0.93 6.93
C LEU A 33 7.68 2.44 6.87
N ALA A 34 6.69 2.88 6.09
CA ALA A 34 6.36 4.30 5.98
C ALA A 34 5.85 4.87 7.31
N LEU A 35 4.96 4.13 8.00
CA LEU A 35 4.46 4.51 9.31
C LEU A 35 5.55 4.57 10.37
N VAL A 36 6.34 3.51 10.49
CA VAL A 36 7.42 3.41 11.49
C VAL A 36 8.49 4.47 11.22
N GLY A 37 8.87 4.67 9.96
CA GLY A 37 9.83 5.71 9.57
C GLY A 37 9.31 7.12 9.88
N ALA A 38 8.06 7.42 9.56
CA ALA A 38 7.44 8.70 9.89
C ALA A 38 7.37 8.92 11.42
N ALA A 39 6.93 7.91 12.18
CA ALA A 39 6.83 7.97 13.63
C ALA A 39 8.21 8.16 14.31
N ALA A 40 9.25 7.48 13.81
CA ALA A 40 10.61 7.61 14.34
C ALA A 40 11.16 9.04 14.15
N ILE A 41 10.91 9.66 13.00
CA ILE A 41 11.32 11.04 12.74
C ILE A 41 10.56 12.02 13.64
N VAL A 42 9.24 11.82 13.80
CA VAL A 42 8.45 12.65 14.72
C VAL A 42 8.95 12.51 16.15
N ALA A 43 9.22 11.28 16.61
CA ALA A 43 9.78 11.05 17.95
C ALA A 43 11.13 11.74 18.14
N PHE A 44 12.04 11.61 17.17
CA PHE A 44 13.33 12.29 17.16
C PHE A 44 13.20 13.82 17.26
N LEU A 45 12.25 14.40 16.52
CA LEU A 45 11.96 15.83 16.59
C LEU A 45 11.45 16.25 17.97
N TYR A 46 10.72 15.40 18.69
CA TYR A 46 10.28 15.73 20.05
C TYR A 46 11.37 15.53 21.12
N THR A 47 12.34 14.63 20.91
CA THR A 47 13.38 14.30 21.90
C THR A 47 14.65 15.14 21.77
N ASP A 48 15.15 15.37 20.57
CA ASP A 48 16.51 15.88 20.34
C ASP A 48 16.57 17.32 19.79
N LEU A 49 15.44 18.02 19.86
CA LEU A 49 15.25 19.38 19.34
C LEU A 49 16.20 20.48 19.84
N PRO A 50 16.71 20.47 21.09
CA PRO A 50 17.54 21.56 21.60
C PRO A 50 18.84 21.78 20.80
N SER A 51 19.24 20.81 19.97
CA SER A 51 20.49 20.82 19.22
C SER A 51 20.40 21.41 17.80
N PHE A 52 19.20 21.67 17.27
CA PHE A 52 19.02 22.08 15.86
C PHE A 52 18.65 23.57 15.70
N ALA A 53 19.22 24.19 14.66
CA ALA A 53 18.76 25.50 14.21
C ALA A 53 17.30 25.42 13.71
N ALA A 54 16.48 26.41 14.06
CA ALA A 54 15.03 26.41 13.81
C ALA A 54 14.63 26.11 12.34
N GLY A 55 15.43 26.58 11.37
CA GLY A 55 15.21 26.30 9.95
C GLY A 55 15.41 24.82 9.57
N GLN A 56 16.44 24.17 10.13
CA GLN A 56 16.72 22.76 9.89
C GLN A 56 15.64 21.86 10.49
N ALA A 57 15.20 22.18 11.71
CA ALA A 57 14.13 21.46 12.39
C ALA A 57 12.81 21.47 11.60
N ARG A 58 12.48 22.58 10.92
CA ARG A 58 11.28 22.70 10.10
C ARG A 58 11.34 21.90 8.79
N ILE A 59 12.53 21.76 8.21
CA ILE A 59 12.75 20.90 7.03
C ILE A 59 12.62 19.43 7.43
N LEU A 60 13.23 19.02 8.55
CA LEU A 60 13.09 17.67 9.10
C LEU A 60 11.62 17.32 9.41
N ALA A 61 10.83 18.27 9.90
CA ALA A 61 9.40 18.08 10.15
C ALA A 61 8.55 17.82 8.89
N ALA A 62 9.06 18.11 7.70
CA ALA A 62 8.39 17.78 6.43
C ALA A 62 8.63 16.32 5.98
N LEU A 63 9.68 15.67 6.48
CA LEU A 63 10.06 14.31 6.08
C LEU A 63 8.98 13.26 6.35
N PRO A 64 8.25 13.26 7.49
CA PRO A 64 7.13 12.34 7.70
C PRO A 64 6.09 12.43 6.58
N ALA A 65 5.73 13.65 6.15
CA ALA A 65 4.77 13.84 5.06
C ALA A 65 5.31 13.31 3.73
N ALA A 66 6.60 13.54 3.43
CA ALA A 66 7.24 13.02 2.23
C ALA A 66 7.30 11.48 2.20
N ILE A 67 7.66 10.85 3.33
CA ILE A 67 7.69 9.38 3.47
C ILE A 67 6.30 8.79 3.25
N ILE A 68 5.28 9.36 3.89
CA ILE A 68 3.91 8.89 3.75
C ILE A 68 3.40 9.09 2.31
N ALA A 69 3.69 10.23 1.68
CA ALA A 69 3.29 10.48 0.29
C ALA A 69 3.94 9.49 -0.69
N LEU A 70 5.26 9.28 -0.59
CA LEU A 70 5.98 8.36 -1.46
C LEU A 70 5.61 6.89 -1.21
N GLY A 71 5.41 6.52 0.05
CA GLY A 71 4.90 5.20 0.44
C GLY A 71 3.52 4.93 -0.15
N GLY A 72 2.60 5.90 -0.03
CA GLY A 72 1.26 5.84 -0.60
C GLY A 72 1.27 5.73 -2.12
N LEU A 73 2.12 6.51 -2.80
CA LEU A 73 2.27 6.47 -4.26
C LEU A 73 2.80 5.10 -4.74
N ARG A 74 3.76 4.51 -4.01
CA ARG A 74 4.27 3.17 -4.29
C ARG A 74 3.17 2.12 -4.10
N CYS A 75 2.42 2.16 -3.00
CA CYS A 75 1.31 1.24 -2.77
C CYS A 75 0.23 1.38 -3.86
N LEU A 76 -0.11 2.61 -4.27
CA LEU A 76 -1.04 2.86 -5.36
C LEU A 76 -0.54 2.27 -6.69
N SER A 77 0.75 2.42 -6.99
CA SER A 77 1.34 1.88 -8.23
C SER A 77 1.27 0.35 -8.27
N ILE A 78 1.58 -0.33 -7.16
CA ILE A 78 1.46 -1.78 -7.05
C ILE A 78 -0.01 -2.20 -7.18
N TYR A 79 -0.91 -1.48 -6.51
CA TYR A 79 -2.34 -1.75 -6.58
C TYR A 79 -2.87 -1.68 -8.03
N LEU A 80 -2.49 -0.66 -8.81
CA LEU A 80 -2.87 -0.56 -10.23
C LEU A 80 -2.39 -1.75 -11.07
N VAL A 81 -1.22 -2.31 -10.76
CA VAL A 81 -0.71 -3.53 -11.40
C VAL A 81 -1.57 -4.73 -11.01
N MET A 82 -1.90 -4.89 -9.72
CA MET A 82 -2.74 -5.98 -9.22
C MET A 82 -4.14 -5.98 -9.85
N VAL A 83 -4.73 -4.80 -10.10
CA VAL A 83 -6.01 -4.67 -10.80
C VAL A 83 -5.91 -5.22 -12.23
N LYS A 84 -4.82 -4.96 -12.95
CA LYS A 84 -4.62 -5.50 -14.30
C LYS A 84 -4.39 -7.02 -14.28
N VAL A 85 -3.58 -7.51 -13.34
CA VAL A 85 -3.30 -8.95 -13.17
C VAL A 85 -4.57 -9.71 -12.82
N SER A 86 -5.38 -9.20 -11.88
CA SER A 86 -6.65 -9.82 -11.51
C SER A 86 -7.66 -9.81 -12.67
N ALA A 87 -7.72 -8.75 -13.47
CA ALA A 87 -8.55 -8.72 -14.68
C ALA A 87 -8.10 -9.74 -15.73
N TYR A 88 -6.79 -9.99 -15.86
CA TYR A 88 -6.26 -11.01 -16.76
C TYR A 88 -6.54 -12.43 -16.24
N LEU A 89 -6.35 -12.69 -14.95
CA LEU A 89 -6.73 -13.95 -14.30
C LEU A 89 -8.19 -14.30 -14.53
N ARG A 90 -9.10 -13.31 -14.48
CA ARG A 90 -10.52 -13.52 -14.81
C ARG A 90 -10.74 -14.01 -16.24
N ARG A 91 -9.96 -13.52 -17.20
CA ARG A 91 -10.04 -13.96 -18.60
C ARG A 91 -9.52 -15.38 -18.75
N ILE A 92 -8.41 -15.72 -18.08
CA ILE A 92 -7.85 -17.07 -18.06
C ILE A 92 -8.87 -18.06 -17.45
N GLU A 93 -9.45 -17.73 -16.31
CA GLU A 93 -10.42 -18.59 -15.64
C GLU A 93 -11.68 -18.83 -16.49
N ALA A 94 -12.20 -17.79 -17.14
CA ALA A 94 -13.34 -17.90 -18.05
C ALA A 94 -13.06 -18.81 -19.26
N GLN A 95 -11.80 -18.89 -19.71
CA GLN A 95 -11.38 -19.79 -20.80
C GLN A 95 -11.16 -21.24 -20.34
N LEU A 96 -10.74 -21.43 -19.09
CA LEU A 96 -10.44 -22.76 -18.52
C LEU A 96 -11.68 -23.52 -18.04
N ALA A 97 -12.64 -22.82 -17.44
CA ALA A 97 -13.87 -23.42 -16.93
C ALA A 97 -15.01 -22.38 -16.91
N PRO A 98 -16.11 -22.57 -17.68
CA PRO A 98 -17.27 -21.67 -17.62
C PRO A 98 -17.96 -21.62 -16.24
N GLY A 99 -17.64 -22.56 -15.34
CA GLY A 99 -18.08 -22.60 -13.95
C GLY A 99 -17.04 -22.16 -12.90
N GLY A 100 -15.85 -21.72 -13.34
CA GLY A 100 -14.74 -21.28 -12.50
C GLY A 100 -13.84 -22.41 -11.99
N LEU A 101 -12.54 -22.12 -11.80
CA LEU A 101 -11.59 -23.02 -11.13
C LEU A 101 -11.61 -22.83 -9.60
N GLY A 102 -12.32 -21.82 -9.11
CA GLY A 102 -12.44 -21.51 -7.68
C GLY A 102 -11.99 -20.09 -7.35
N PHE A 103 -11.16 -19.46 -8.19
CA PHE A 103 -10.77 -18.06 -8.04
C PHE A 103 -12.00 -17.16 -8.03
N GLN A 104 -12.94 -17.35 -8.96
CA GLN A 104 -14.18 -16.59 -8.95
C GLN A 104 -14.99 -16.83 -7.67
N ARG A 105 -15.01 -18.03 -7.08
CA ARG A 105 -15.77 -18.30 -5.84
C ARG A 105 -15.10 -17.72 -4.59
N GLU A 106 -13.80 -17.91 -4.42
CA GLU A 106 -13.04 -17.35 -3.28
C GLU A 106 -12.89 -15.83 -3.36
N PHE A 107 -12.66 -15.31 -4.58
CA PHE A 107 -12.44 -13.89 -4.82
C PHE A 107 -13.74 -13.08 -5.05
N HIS A 108 -14.84 -13.64 -5.59
CA HIS A 108 -16.13 -12.90 -5.70
C HIS A 108 -17.09 -13.08 -4.53
N GLY A 109 -17.16 -14.25 -3.87
CA GLY A 109 -18.12 -14.48 -2.78
C GLY A 109 -17.75 -13.73 -1.49
N THR A 110 -16.46 -13.62 -1.20
CA THR A 110 -15.93 -13.02 0.03
C THR A 110 -14.92 -11.91 -0.23
N ALA A 111 -14.10 -12.00 -1.29
CA ALA A 111 -13.04 -11.02 -1.52
C ALA A 111 -13.49 -9.77 -2.27
N HIS A 112 -14.53 -9.75 -3.11
CA HIS A 112 -14.82 -8.52 -3.88
C HIS A 112 -15.39 -7.39 -2.99
N SER A 113 -16.14 -7.75 -1.95
CA SER A 113 -16.59 -6.81 -0.93
C SER A 113 -15.46 -6.49 0.06
N ARG A 114 -14.66 -7.47 0.48
CA ARG A 114 -13.49 -7.24 1.37
C ARG A 114 -12.35 -6.47 0.71
N VAL A 115 -12.07 -6.68 -0.57
CA VAL A 115 -11.02 -5.99 -1.33
C VAL A 115 -11.44 -4.55 -1.61
N ARG A 116 -12.71 -4.28 -1.94
CA ARG A 116 -13.22 -2.89 -1.96
C ARG A 116 -13.18 -2.23 -0.58
N LEU A 117 -13.51 -2.97 0.47
CA LEU A 117 -13.43 -2.47 1.84
C LEU A 117 -11.98 -2.17 2.21
N ILE A 118 -11.05 -3.09 1.92
CA ILE A 118 -9.61 -2.96 2.14
C ILE A 118 -9.06 -1.79 1.30
N GLU A 119 -9.42 -1.67 0.03
CA GLU A 119 -9.08 -0.53 -0.84
C GLU A 119 -9.54 0.79 -0.24
N ALA A 120 -10.80 0.87 0.17
CA ALA A 120 -11.35 2.08 0.77
C ALA A 120 -10.67 2.40 2.11
N THR A 121 -10.42 1.39 2.95
CA THR A 121 -9.76 1.58 4.25
C THR A 121 -8.29 1.95 4.09
N THR A 122 -7.57 1.34 3.14
CA THR A 122 -6.17 1.64 2.85
C THR A 122 -6.03 3.02 2.23
N PHE A 123 -6.89 3.38 1.28
CA PHE A 123 -6.92 4.72 0.70
C PHE A 123 -7.23 5.79 1.74
N LEU A 124 -8.26 5.56 2.58
CA LEU A 124 -8.60 6.45 3.68
C LEU A 124 -7.45 6.56 4.68
N PHE A 125 -6.81 5.42 5.01
CA PHE A 125 -5.63 5.39 5.88
C PHE A 125 -4.50 6.27 5.33
N TRP A 126 -4.15 6.15 4.04
CA TRP A 126 -3.11 6.98 3.43
C TRP A 126 -3.47 8.46 3.42
N LEU A 127 -4.74 8.80 3.15
CA LEU A 127 -5.22 10.19 3.21
C LEU A 127 -5.14 10.76 4.64
N LEU A 128 -5.58 9.99 5.63
CA LEU A 128 -5.53 10.39 7.04
C LEU A 128 -4.08 10.51 7.53
N ALA A 129 -3.22 9.57 7.19
CA ALA A 129 -1.80 9.59 7.54
C ALA A 129 -1.09 10.79 6.92
N LEU A 130 -1.37 11.07 5.64
CA LEU A 130 -0.81 12.24 4.96
C LEU A 130 -1.34 13.54 5.57
N GLY A 131 -2.64 13.62 5.83
CA GLY A 131 -3.28 14.76 6.50
C GLY A 131 -2.67 15.01 7.88
N ALA A 132 -2.47 13.97 8.69
CA ALA A 132 -1.83 14.07 9.99
C ALA A 132 -0.37 14.53 9.88
N ALA A 133 0.41 14.00 8.93
CA ALA A 133 1.80 14.40 8.72
C ALA A 133 1.94 15.86 8.23
N VAL A 134 1.05 16.31 7.35
CA VAL A 134 1.00 17.71 6.89
C VAL A 134 0.55 18.64 8.00
N ALA A 135 -0.47 18.24 8.78
CA ALA A 135 -0.93 19.01 9.94
C ALA A 135 0.19 19.13 10.99
N PHE A 136 0.91 18.05 11.25
CA PHE A 136 2.10 18.07 12.10
C PHE A 136 3.11 19.10 11.59
N TRP A 137 3.54 19.00 10.32
CA TRP A 137 4.49 19.95 9.74
C TRP A 137 4.03 21.42 9.82
N TRP A 138 2.74 21.68 9.59
CA TRP A 138 2.16 23.03 9.63
C TRP A 138 2.11 23.62 11.04
N LEU A 139 1.69 22.81 12.02
CA LEU A 139 1.56 23.19 13.42
C LEU A 139 2.89 23.18 14.16
N TYR A 140 3.88 22.47 13.63
CA TYR A 140 5.20 22.33 14.22
C TYR A 140 5.91 23.68 14.29
N ARG A 141 6.14 24.14 15.52
CA ARG A 141 6.93 25.34 15.82
C ARG A 141 8.21 24.94 16.54
N PRO A 142 9.39 25.17 15.96
CA PRO A 142 10.65 24.93 16.66
C PRO A 142 10.72 25.86 17.88
N GLY A 143 10.86 25.29 19.08
CA GLY A 143 10.97 26.04 20.35
C GLY A 143 9.82 25.86 21.36
N MET A 144 8.79 25.06 21.09
CA MET A 144 7.73 24.76 22.08
C MET A 144 8.00 23.51 22.95
N ALA A 145 9.13 22.83 22.81
CA ALA A 145 9.47 21.64 23.60
C ALA A 145 10.06 21.96 24.99
N GLY A 146 9.86 23.17 25.52
CA GLY A 146 10.49 23.62 26.77
C GLY A 146 9.78 24.80 27.43
N ALA A 147 8.46 24.70 27.63
CA ALA A 147 7.72 25.53 28.59
C ALA A 147 6.99 24.61 29.57
#